data_AF-A0A3B8W505-F1
#
_entry.id   AF-A0A3B8W505-F1
#
_cell.length_a   1.000
_cell.length_b   1.000
_cell.length_c   1.000
_cell.angle_alpha   90.00
_cell.angle_beta   90.00
_cell.angle_gamma   90.00
#
_symmetry.space_group_name_H-M   'P 1'
#
loop_
_entity.id
_entity.type
_entity.pdbx_description
1 polymer ?
#
loop_
_entity_poly.entity_id
_entity_poly.type
_entity_poly.pdbx_seq_one_letter_code
_entity_poly.pdbx_strand_id
1 'polypeptide(L)' 'GRGSGKVIIRPEQLAVRRGKMKKGVTGTVLSQKFAGHGYELLVECKGGILGCVSADPAMKQGVSVTIVLRK' A
#
# COMPACT_ATOMS: atom_id res chain seq x y z
N GLY A 1 -5.59 -6.96 -23.78
CA GLY A 1 -6.13 -5.64 -24.14
C GLY A 1 -5.84 -4.65 -23.02
N ARG A 2 -5.33 -3.46 -23.35
CA ARG A 2 -5.07 -2.35 -22.40
C ARG A 2 -6.38 -1.58 -22.21
N GLY A 3 -7.12 -1.88 -21.15
CA GLY A 3 -8.23 -1.05 -20.69
C GLY A 3 -7.76 -0.23 -19.50
N SER A 4 -7.59 1.08 -19.68
CA SER A 4 -7.52 2.03 -18.56
C SER A 4 -8.95 2.23 -18.02
N GLY A 5 -9.57 1.13 -17.58
CA GLY A 5 -10.75 1.18 -16.72
C GLY A 5 -10.24 1.57 -15.35
N LYS A 6 -10.81 2.62 -14.77
CA LYS A 6 -10.48 3.07 -13.41
C LYS A 6 -10.77 1.92 -12.44
N VAL A 7 -9.76 1.11 -12.09
CA VAL A 7 -9.93 -0.03 -11.19
C VAL A 7 -10.01 0.53 -9.78
N ILE A 8 -11.20 0.50 -9.20
CA ILE A 8 -11.41 0.84 -7.79
C ILE A 8 -11.01 -0.39 -6.97
N ILE A 9 -9.87 -0.30 -6.28
CA ILE A 9 -9.36 -1.35 -5.41
C ILE A 9 -9.59 -0.90 -3.98
N ARG A 10 -10.24 -1.74 -3.16
CA ARG A 10 -10.41 -1.43 -1.75
C ARG A 10 -9.07 -1.59 -1.01
N PRO A 11 -8.76 -0.74 -0.01
CA PRO A 11 -7.54 -0.87 0.80
C PRO A 11 -7.33 -2.26 1.41
N GLU A 12 -8.41 -2.97 1.75
CA GLU A 12 -8.40 -4.34 2.30
C GLU A 12 -7.89 -5.40 1.32
N GLN A 13 -8.04 -5.15 0.01
CA GLN A 13 -7.57 -6.03 -1.06
C GLN A 13 -6.09 -5.82 -1.36
N LEU A 14 -5.45 -4.84 -0.71
CA LEU A 14 -4.04 -4.56 -0.86
C LEU A 14 -3.28 -5.21 0.31
N ALA A 15 -2.23 -5.95 -0.02
CA ALA A 15 -1.22 -6.37 0.94
C ALA A 15 0.00 -5.49 0.78
N VAL A 16 0.55 -5.04 1.91
CA VAL A 16 1.77 -4.25 1.94
C VAL A 16 2.92 -5.16 2.36
N ARG A 17 4.04 -5.09 1.65
CA ARG A 17 5.27 -5.84 1.95
C ARG A 17 6.42 -4.86 2.12
N ARG A 18 7.28 -5.09 3.11
CA ARG A 18 8.47 -4.27 3.31
C ARG A 18 9.50 -4.56 2.21
N GLY A 19 10.16 -3.52 1.72
CA GLY A 19 11.22 -3.64 0.72
C GLY A 19 10.70 -3.64 -0.72
N LYS A 20 11.61 -3.87 -1.68
CA LYS A 20 11.33 -3.86 -3.12
C LYS A 20 10.98 -5.28 -3.59
N MET A 21 9.76 -5.49 -4.08
CA MET A 21 9.37 -6.73 -4.74
C MET A 21 9.36 -6.58 -6.27
N LYS A 22 9.55 -7.71 -6.98
CA LYS A 22 9.51 -7.77 -8.45
C LYS A 22 8.12 -7.49 -9.05
N LYS A 23 7.05 -7.66 -8.25
CA LYS A 23 5.66 -7.40 -8.64
C LYS A 23 5.00 -6.52 -7.59
N GLY A 24 4.31 -5.47 -8.01
CA GLY A 24 3.60 -4.53 -7.15
C GLY A 24 3.96 -3.08 -7.44
N VAL A 25 3.33 -2.16 -6.70
CA VAL A 25 3.61 -0.74 -6.74
C VAL A 25 4.48 -0.39 -5.54
N THR A 26 5.71 0.08 -5.79
CA THR A 26 6.61 0.54 -4.75
C THR A 26 6.31 1.99 -4.38
N GLY A 27 6.38 2.27 -3.08
CA GLY A 27 6.20 3.61 -2.53
C GLY A 27 6.80 3.77 -1.14
N THR A 28 6.68 4.96 -0.59
CA THR A 28 7.18 5.31 0.75
C THR A 28 6.01 5.64 1.66
N VAL A 29 6.01 5.11 2.88
CA VAL A 29 4.97 5.42 3.87
C VAL A 29 5.10 6.88 4.30
N LEU A 30 4.09 7.68 4.02
CA LEU A 30 3.97 9.08 4.46
C LEU A 30 3.41 9.18 5.88
N SER A 31 2.45 8.33 6.23
CA SER A 31 1.79 8.35 7.53
C SER A 31 1.23 6.97 7.87
N GLN A 32 1.13 6.69 9.17
CA GLN A 32 0.56 5.47 9.73
C GLN A 32 -0.42 5.86 10.82
N LYS A 33 -1.63 5.31 10.77
CA LYS A 33 -2.65 5.48 11.81
C LYS A 33 -3.18 4.10 12.22
N PHE A 34 -3.31 3.87 13.53
CA PHE A 34 -3.96 2.65 14.01
C PHE A 34 -5.49 2.80 13.91
N ALA A 35 -6.15 1.85 13.26
CA ALA A 35 -7.58 1.84 12.98
C ALA A 35 -8.20 0.49 13.39
N GLY A 36 -8.25 0.21 14.70
CA GLY A 36 -8.99 -0.89 15.33
C GLY A 36 -8.53 -2.32 15.01
N HIS A 37 -8.51 -2.68 13.72
CA HIS A 37 -8.18 -4.00 13.18
C HIS A 37 -6.83 -4.02 12.43
N GLY A 38 -6.11 -2.90 12.39
CA GLY A 38 -4.82 -2.79 11.73
C GLY A 38 -4.31 -1.36 11.67
N TYR A 39 -3.27 -1.15 10.86
CA TYR A 39 -2.71 0.16 10.57
C TYR A 39 -3.12 0.61 9.18
N GLU A 40 -3.78 1.75 9.08
CA GLU A 40 -3.96 2.47 7.83
C GLU A 40 -2.66 3.18 7.49
N LEU A 41 -2.14 2.91 6.29
CA LEU A 41 -0.93 3.50 5.75
C LEU A 41 -1.30 4.41 4.57
N LEU A 42 -0.76 5.62 4.61
CA LEU A 42 -0.73 6.51 3.46
C LEU A 42 0.62 6.34 2.77
N VAL A 43 0.63 5.89 1.52
CA VAL A 43 1.86 5.56 0.79
C VAL A 43 1.96 6.43 -0.46
N GLU A 44 3.08 7.13 -0.60
CA GLU A 44 3.40 7.87 -1.82
C GLU A 44 4.11 6.97 -2.82
N CYS A 45 3.53 6.86 -4.01
CA CYS A 45 4.07 6.12 -5.13
C CYS A 45 4.31 7.09 -6.30
N LYS A 46 5.12 6.69 -7.30
CA LYS A 46 5.38 7.53 -8.49
C LYS A 46 4.13 7.99 -9.25
N GLY A 47 2.99 7.31 -9.08
CA GLY A 47 1.71 7.64 -9.74
C GLY A 47 0.69 8.35 -8.85
N GLY A 48 1.05 8.73 -7.62
CA GLY A 48 0.17 9.38 -6.66
C GLY A 48 0.17 8.72 -5.28
N ILE A 49 -0.77 9.13 -4.44
CA ILE A 49 -0.92 8.66 -3.07
C ILE A 49 -1.93 7.51 -3.02
N LEU A 50 -1.57 6.43 -2.35
CA LEU A 50 -2.38 5.23 -2.14
C LEU A 50 -2.62 5.02 -0.65
N GLY A 51 -3.88 4.74 -0.28
CA GLY A 51 -4.24 4.25 1.04
C GLY A 51 -4.28 2.72 1.05
N CYS A 52 -3.64 2.10 2.03
CA CYS A 52 -3.65 0.65 2.22
C CYS A 52 -3.70 0.29 3.70
N VAL A 53 -4.14 -0.92 4.02
CA VAL A 53 -4.17 -1.41 5.41
C VAL A 53 -3.06 -2.45 5.58
N SER A 54 -2.28 -2.31 6.64
CA SER A 54 -1.25 -3.25 7.05
C SER A 54 -1.49 -3.69 8.49
N ALA A 55 -1.36 -4.99 8.75
CA ALA A 55 -1.31 -5.50 10.11
C ALA A 55 0.12 -5.44 10.70
N ASP A 56 1.12 -5.03 9.90
CA ASP A 56 2.51 -5.00 10.32
C ASP A 56 2.86 -3.67 11.02
N PRO A 57 3.12 -3.70 12.35
CA PRO A 57 3.48 -2.50 13.11
C PRO A 57 4.84 -1.92 12.74
N ALA A 58 5.69 -2.67 12.01
CA ALA A 58 7.01 -2.19 11.58
C ALA A 58 6.95 -1.22 10.39
N MET A 59 5.78 -1.02 9.77
CA MET A 59 5.59 -0.10 8.64
C MET A 59 5.39 1.35 9.08
N LYS A 60 6.45 1.93 9.64
CA LYS A 60 6.48 3.32 10.07
C LYS A 60 6.67 4.30 8.90
N GLN A 61 6.43 5.57 9.16
CA GLN A 61 6.75 6.66 8.24
C GLN A 61 8.21 6.58 7.74
N GLY A 62 8.41 6.84 6.45
CA GLY A 62 9.71 6.78 5.78
C GLY A 62 10.15 5.39 5.32
N VAL A 63 9.41 4.32 5.68
CA VAL A 63 9.73 2.98 5.22
C VAL A 63 9.30 2.81 3.75
N SER A 64 10.21 2.30 2.92
CA SER A 64 9.85 1.86 1.57
C SER A 64 9.12 0.53 1.61
N VAL A 65 7.97 0.50 0.94
CA VAL A 65 7.07 -0.65 0.87
C VAL A 65 6.71 -0.97 -0.57
N THR A 66 6.33 -2.21 -0.82
CA THR A 66 5.69 -2.63 -2.06
C THR A 66 4.26 -3.05 -1.76
N ILE A 67 3.31 -2.43 -2.46
CA ILE A 67 1.89 -2.74 -2.39
C ILE A 67 1.57 -3.77 -3.49
N VAL A 68 0.94 -4.88 -3.10
CA VAL A 68 0.51 -5.95 -4.00
C VAL A 68 -0.98 -6.23 -3.82
N LEU A 69 -1.66 -6.66 -4.89
CA LEU A 69 -3.02 -7.15 -4.79
C LEU A 69 -3.02 -8.50 -4.06
N ARG A 70 -3.77 -8.58 -2.97
CA ARG A 70 -4.16 -9.83 -2.32
C ARG A 70 -5.32 -10.42 -3.14
N LYS A 71 -5.16 -11.65 -3.63
CA LYS A 71 -6.27 -12.38 -4.27
C LYS A 71 -7.33 -12.74 -3.24
#